data_AF-A0A1S0ZIY4-F1
#
_entry.id   AF-A0A1S0ZIY4-F1
#
_cell.length_a   1.000
_cell.length_b   1.000
_cell.length_c   1.000
_cell.angle_alpha   90.00
_cell.angle_beta   90.00
_cell.angle_gamma   90.00
#
_symmetry.space_group_name_H-M   'P 1'
#
loop_
_entity.id
_entity.type
_entity.pdbx_description
1 polymer ?
#
loop_
_entity_poly.entity_id
_entity_poly.type
_entity_poly.pdbx_seq_one_letter_code
_entity_poly.pdbx_strand_id
1 'polypeptide(L)'
;MQLAQHFHRPDWRRMLSEMSASELGEWAEHFRQYSFSDTLLDAEFSTLKSLIVALVSGEKVAAEDFSLMPVAEPEPGKDENELIEAATGILGGMRFEPESR
;
A
#
# COMPACT_ATOMS: atom_id res chain seq x y z
N MET A 1 -5.30 -22.79 4.39
CA MET A 1 -6.12 -22.07 3.37
C MET A 1 -5.27 -20.96 2.77
N GLN A 2 -5.37 -20.72 1.47
CA GLN A 2 -4.51 -19.80 0.70
C GLN A 2 -4.75 -18.31 0.98
N LEU A 3 -5.58 -17.93 1.97
CA LEU A 3 -6.02 -16.55 2.18
C LEU A 3 -4.85 -15.58 2.44
N ALA A 4 -3.84 -15.99 3.19
CA ALA A 4 -2.68 -15.15 3.52
C ALA A 4 -1.90 -14.66 2.28
N GLN A 5 -1.85 -15.45 1.20
CA GLN A 5 -1.20 -15.05 -0.06
C GLN A 5 -2.07 -14.09 -0.90
N HIS A 6 -3.38 -13.99 -0.62
CA HIS A 6 -4.33 -13.19 -1.39
C HIS A 6 -4.50 -11.74 -0.86
N PHE A 7 -3.88 -11.36 0.26
CA PHE A 7 -4.01 -9.99 0.79
C PHE A 7 -3.22 -8.93 0.04
N HIS A 8 -2.33 -9.32 -0.86
CA HIS A 8 -1.65 -8.41 -1.78
C HIS A 8 -2.48 -8.10 -3.03
N ARG A 9 -3.76 -8.51 -3.09
CA ARG A 9 -4.62 -8.16 -4.22
C ARG A 9 -5.17 -6.73 -4.08
N PRO A 10 -5.14 -5.91 -5.16
CA PRO A 10 -5.68 -4.55 -5.16
C PRO A 10 -7.22 -4.50 -5.04
N ASP A 11 -7.93 -5.60 -5.28
CA ASP A 11 -9.40 -5.69 -5.29
C ASP A 11 -9.98 -6.26 -3.98
N TRP A 12 -9.49 -5.77 -2.84
CA TRP A 12 -9.90 -6.21 -1.49
C TRP A 12 -11.42 -6.24 -1.26
N ARG A 13 -12.19 -5.34 -1.90
CA ARG A 13 -13.67 -5.33 -1.81
C ARG A 13 -14.31 -6.57 -2.43
N ARG A 14 -13.80 -7.00 -3.58
CA ARG A 14 -14.31 -8.19 -4.28
C ARG A 14 -13.92 -9.45 -3.52
N MET A 15 -12.67 -9.51 -3.05
CA MET A 15 -12.20 -10.56 -2.15
C MET A 15 -13.13 -10.73 -0.95
N LEU A 16 -13.46 -9.64 -0.23
CA LEU A 16 -14.38 -9.70 0.92
C LEU A 16 -15.80 -10.14 0.53
N SER A 17 -16.29 -9.78 -0.66
CA SER A 17 -17.63 -10.17 -1.11
C SER A 17 -17.75 -11.64 -1.53
N GLU A 18 -16.63 -12.27 -1.89
CA GLU A 18 -16.57 -13.66 -2.33
C GLU A 18 -16.30 -14.63 -1.16
N MET A 19 -15.97 -14.11 0.02
CA MET A 19 -15.64 -14.91 1.21
C MET A 19 -16.89 -15.44 1.92
N SER A 20 -16.83 -16.71 2.32
CA SER A 20 -17.79 -17.30 3.24
C SER A 20 -17.70 -16.69 4.64
N ALA A 21 -18.72 -16.88 5.49
CA ALA A 21 -18.73 -16.37 6.86
C ALA A 21 -17.57 -16.90 7.72
N SER A 22 -17.15 -18.15 7.49
CA SER A 22 -16.00 -18.75 8.18
C SER A 22 -14.68 -18.11 7.72
N GLU A 23 -14.51 -17.91 6.41
CA GLU A 23 -13.33 -17.23 5.87
C GLU A 23 -13.26 -15.77 6.32
N LEU A 24 -14.39 -15.09 6.44
CA LEU A 24 -14.46 -13.73 6.99
C LEU A 24 -14.01 -13.69 8.45
N GLY A 25 -14.39 -14.69 9.25
CA GLY A 25 -13.92 -14.82 10.64
C GLY A 25 -12.41 -15.02 10.72
N GLU A 26 -11.86 -15.92 9.90
CA GLU A 26 -10.41 -16.15 9.83
C GLU A 26 -9.65 -14.90 9.37
N TRP A 27 -10.19 -14.17 8.38
CA TRP A 27 -9.62 -12.90 7.94
C TRP A 27 -9.62 -11.86 9.04
N ALA A 28 -10.73 -11.69 9.77
CA ALA A 28 -10.80 -10.70 10.84
C ALA A 28 -9.77 -10.99 11.95
N GLU A 29 -9.59 -12.26 12.30
CA GLU A 29 -8.55 -12.69 13.25
C GLU A 29 -7.14 -12.42 12.76
N HIS A 30 -6.87 -12.69 11.47
CA HIS A 30 -5.58 -12.40 10.85
C HIS A 30 -5.31 -10.89 10.76
N PHE A 31 -6.27 -10.12 10.25
CA PHE A 31 -6.17 -8.67 10.10
C PHE A 31 -5.93 -8.00 11.45
N ARG A 32 -6.58 -8.47 12.53
CA ARG A 32 -6.33 -7.96 13.88
C ARG A 32 -4.86 -8.09 14.33
N GLN A 33 -4.15 -9.10 13.84
CA GLN A 33 -2.73 -9.33 14.17
C GLN A 33 -1.79 -8.65 13.16
N TYR A 34 -2.19 -8.55 11.90
CA TYR A 34 -1.37 -8.09 10.78
C TYR A 34 -2.12 -7.05 9.92
N SER A 35 -2.53 -5.94 10.52
CA SER A 35 -3.38 -4.93 9.86
C SER A 35 -2.67 -4.17 8.73
N PHE A 36 -1.37 -3.96 8.88
CA PHE A 36 -0.58 -3.09 7.99
C PHE A 36 0.76 -3.74 7.68
N SER A 37 1.25 -3.51 6.46
CA SER A 37 2.60 -3.91 6.07
C SER A 37 3.66 -3.08 6.79
N ASP A 38 4.86 -3.63 6.94
CA ASP A 38 6.02 -2.95 7.54
C ASP A 38 6.28 -1.57 6.89
N THR A 39 6.14 -1.46 5.57
CA THR A 39 6.27 -0.17 4.85
C THR A 39 5.24 0.88 5.28
N LEU A 40 4.01 0.47 5.60
CA LEU A 40 2.95 1.38 6.04
C LEU A 40 3.13 1.78 7.51
N LEU A 41 3.58 0.83 8.35
CA LEU A 41 3.93 1.09 9.74
C LEU A 41 5.13 2.04 9.84
N ASP A 42 6.14 1.84 8.99
CA ASP A 42 7.30 2.73 8.91
C ASP A 42 6.90 4.13 8.45
N ALA A 43 6.07 4.25 7.40
CA ALA A 43 5.58 5.54 6.94
C ALA A 43 4.81 6.30 8.04
N GLU A 44 3.97 5.61 8.82
CA GLU A 44 3.28 6.21 9.97
C GLU A 44 4.27 6.67 11.04
N PHE A 45 5.19 5.79 11.44
CA PHE A 45 6.21 6.06 12.44
C PHE A 45 7.07 7.27 12.05
N SER A 46 7.62 7.26 10.85
CA SER A 46 8.50 8.29 10.32
C SER A 46 7.81 9.65 10.22
N THR A 47 6.58 9.66 9.71
CA THR A 47 5.76 10.88 9.62
C THR A 47 5.46 11.42 11.01
N LEU A 48 5.05 10.57 11.95
CA LEU A 48 4.76 10.97 13.32
C LEU A 48 5.99 11.57 14.00
N LYS A 49 7.18 10.99 13.80
CA LYS A 49 8.43 11.52 14.35
C LYS A 49 8.80 12.88 13.77
N SER A 50 8.71 13.04 12.46
CA SER A 50 8.92 14.35 11.80
C SER A 50 7.97 15.42 12.36
N LEU A 51 6.69 15.09 12.52
CA LEU A 51 5.69 16.01 13.08
C LEU A 51 5.97 16.38 14.54
N ILE A 52 6.38 15.42 15.38
CA ILE A 52 6.75 15.68 16.77
C ILE A 52 7.96 16.61 16.85
N VAL A 53 8.99 16.38 16.02
CA VAL A 53 10.17 17.25 15.98
C VAL A 53 9.78 18.65 15.54
N ALA A 54 8.98 18.79 14.48
CA ALA A 54 8.49 20.08 14.02
C ALA A 54 7.67 20.81 15.09
N LEU A 55 6.83 20.08 15.85
CA LEU A 55 6.02 20.66 16.91
C LEU A 55 6.86 21.18 18.09
N VAL A 56 7.91 20.43 18.49
CA VAL A 56 8.68 20.73 19.71
C VAL A 56 9.83 21.70 19.43
N SER A 57 10.49 21.59 18.28
CA SER A 57 11.67 22.39 17.92
C SER A 57 11.36 23.57 16.99
N GLY A 58 10.26 23.52 16.25
CA GLY A 58 9.98 24.45 15.14
C GLY A 58 10.77 24.14 13.87
N GLU A 59 11.68 23.16 13.88
CA GLU A 59 12.48 22.76 12.72
C GLU A 59 11.75 21.70 11.90
N LYS A 60 11.80 21.84 10.57
CA LYS A 60 11.24 20.84 9.66
C LYS A 60 12.32 19.83 9.29
N VAL A 61 12.08 18.58 9.67
CA VAL A 61 12.92 17.43 9.33
C VAL A 61 12.14 16.52 8.39
N ALA A 62 12.83 15.94 7.41
CA ALA A 62 12.20 15.04 6.45
C ALA A 62 11.71 13.77 7.18
N ALA A 63 10.56 13.22 6.78
CA ALA A 63 10.06 11.99 7.41
C ALA A 63 11.01 10.82 7.13
N GLU A 64 11.60 10.81 5.95
CA GLU A 64 12.56 9.83 5.45
C GLU A 64 13.79 9.69 6.37
N ASP A 65 14.18 10.75 7.07
CA ASP A 65 15.29 10.72 8.05
C ASP A 65 14.97 9.83 9.28
N PHE A 66 13.69 9.54 9.52
CA PHE A 66 13.23 8.64 10.58
C PHE A 66 12.81 7.25 10.06
N SER A 67 12.95 6.98 8.76
CA SER A 67 12.60 5.68 8.18
C SER A 67 13.56 4.60 8.66
N LEU A 68 12.99 3.47 9.07
CA LEU A 68 13.71 2.25 9.46
C LEU A 68 13.85 1.29 8.28
N MET A 69 13.14 1.56 7.17
CA MET A 69 13.19 0.74 5.98
C MET A 69 14.46 1.05 5.16
N PRO A 70 15.03 0.07 4.45
CA PRO A 70 16.13 0.33 3.54
C PRO A 70 15.67 1.30 2.47
N VAL A 71 16.57 2.23 2.09
CA VAL A 71 16.33 3.12 0.95
C VAL A 71 16.07 2.23 -0.26
N ALA A 72 14.86 2.32 -0.81
CA ALA A 72 14.51 1.59 -2.02
C ALA A 72 15.51 1.97 -3.10
N GLU A 73 16.18 0.96 -3.68
CA GLU A 73 16.94 1.18 -4.89
C GLU A 73 16.01 1.81 -5.93
N PRO A 74 16.47 2.79 -6.72
CA PRO A 74 15.63 3.38 -7.74
C PRO A 74 15.13 2.27 -8.65
N GLU A 75 13.84 1.93 -8.52
CA GLU A 75 13.18 0.97 -9.38
C GLU A 75 13.48 1.38 -10.83
N PRO A 76 13.95 0.47 -11.70
CA PRO A 76 14.10 0.78 -13.10
C PRO A 76 12.75 1.33 -13.58
N GLY A 77 12.77 2.50 -14.22
CA GLY A 77 11.55 3.20 -14.62
C GLY A 77 10.63 2.23 -15.35
N LYS A 78 9.50 1.88 -14.73
CA LYS A 78 8.52 0.96 -15.31
C LYS A 78 8.06 1.52 -16.64
N ASP A 79 8.09 0.69 -17.66
CA ASP A 79 7.62 1.06 -19.00
C ASP A 79 6.14 1.47 -18.94
N GLU A 80 5.72 2.40 -19.78
CA GLU A 80 4.36 2.93 -19.80
C GLU A 80 3.33 1.80 -19.97
N ASN A 81 3.69 0.77 -20.75
CA ASN A 81 2.86 -0.43 -20.93
C ASN A 81 2.67 -1.23 -19.64
N GLU A 82 3.69 -1.34 -18.79
CA GLU A 82 3.60 -2.05 -17.51
C GLU A 82 2.70 -1.30 -16.51
N LEU A 83 2.72 0.04 -16.56
CA LEU A 83 1.84 0.88 -15.75
C LEU A 83 0.37 0.77 -16.20
N ILE A 84 0.14 0.72 -17.52
CA ILE A 84 -1.19 0.50 -18.10
C ILE A 84 -1.73 -0.87 -17.68
N GLU A 85 -0.93 -1.93 -17.78
CA GLU A 85 -1.33 -3.28 -17.37
C GLU A 85 -1.72 -3.34 -15.89
N ALA A 86 -0.89 -2.76 -15.00
CA ALA A 86 -1.19 -2.70 -13.57
C ALA A 86 -2.49 -1.94 -13.26
N ALA A 87 -2.79 -0.89 -14.04
CA ALA A 87 -4.01 -0.10 -13.88
C ALA A 87 -5.28 -0.87 -14.30
N THR A 88 -5.19 -1.79 -15.26
CA THR A 88 -6.35 -2.58 -15.74
C THR A 88 -6.98 -3.46 -14.67
N GLY A 89 -6.24 -3.84 -13.61
CA GLY A 89 -6.73 -4.63 -12.49
C GLY A 89 -7.62 -3.88 -11.49
N ILE A 90 -7.72 -2.54 -11.59
CA ILE A 90 -8.49 -1.71 -10.66
C ILE A 90 -9.94 -1.54 -11.15
N LEU A 91 -10.87 -2.27 -10.54
CA LEU A 91 -12.28 -2.26 -10.91
C LEU A 91 -12.93 -0.90 -10.60
N GLY A 92 -13.38 -0.19 -11.65
CA GLY A 92 -13.96 1.16 -11.60
C GLY A 92 -13.10 2.24 -12.26
N GLY A 93 -11.85 1.93 -12.62
CA GLY A 93 -10.96 2.84 -13.35
C GLY A 93 -10.73 2.39 -14.78
N MET A 94 -11.61 2.74 -15.71
CA MET A 94 -11.16 2.89 -17.09
C MET A 94 -10.55 4.28 -17.25
N ARG A 95 -9.34 4.35 -17.83
CA ARG A 95 -8.98 5.15 -19.04
C ARG A 95 -7.48 5.46 -19.05
N PHE A 96 -6.83 5.36 -20.21
CA PHE A 96 -6.39 6.48 -21.07
C PHE A 96 -5.86 5.93 -22.40
N GLU A 97 -6.16 6.61 -23.51
CA GLU A 97 -5.36 6.55 -24.74
C GLU A 97 -4.75 7.95 -24.98
N PRO A 98 -3.45 8.05 -25.34
CA PRO A 98 -2.98 9.16 -26.14
C PRO A 98 -3.43 8.92 -27.59
N GLU A 99 -4.41 9.67 -28.07
CA GLU A 99 -4.77 9.63 -29.49
C GLU A 99 -3.59 10.14 -30.33
N SER A 100 -3.12 9.29 -31.24
CA SER A 100 -2.18 9.67 -32.27
C SER A 100 -2.78 10.75 -33.18
N ARG A 101 -2.16 11.92 -33.24
CA ARG A 101 -2.01 12.65 -34.50
C ARG A 101 -0.76 13.50 -34.57
#